data_AF-A0A5T8NGA0-F1
#
_entry.id   AF-A0A5T8NGA0-F1
#
_cell.length_a   1.000
_cell.length_b   1.000
_cell.length_c   1.000
_cell.angle_alpha   90.00
_cell.angle_beta   90.00
_cell.angle_gamma   90.00
#
_symmetry.space_group_name_H-M   'P 1'
#
loop_
_entity.id
_entity.type
_entity.pdbx_description
1 polymer ?
#
loop_
_entity_poly.entity_id
_entity_poly.type
_entity_poly.pdbx_seq_one_letter_code
_entity_poly.pdbx_strand_id
1 'polypeptide(L)'
;MMTSRTEPAEKKTTCATDRVAFVGVPVDHLSQPDNFNLEQFEYQVTQPDTESAARMLLFMLTQLDCHYGQWGPQFSAYTPGTSLEGLNPVLCTRIAGAVTTLFSRPDFTVSDGGYVQLMNLHRWLALIFAVSLYRHADHIIR
;
A
#
# COMPACT_ATOMS: atom_id res chain seq x y z
N MET A 1 16.85 -41.31 -34.55
CA MET A 1 17.61 -40.30 -33.81
C MET A 1 16.73 -39.06 -33.73
N MET A 2 16.19 -38.77 -32.54
CA MET A 2 15.28 -37.65 -32.25
C MET A 2 16.08 -36.43 -31.80
N THR A 3 15.84 -35.27 -32.39
CA THR A 3 16.25 -33.94 -31.89
C THR A 3 15.28 -32.91 -32.48
N SER A 4 14.73 -31.90 -31.84
CA SER A 4 14.51 -31.55 -30.45
C SER A 4 13.40 -30.49 -30.51
N ARG A 5 12.33 -30.68 -29.73
CA ARG A 5 11.41 -29.62 -29.29
C ARG A 5 12.25 -28.72 -28.36
N THR A 6 12.11 -27.40 -28.30
CA THR A 6 11.13 -26.71 -27.43
C THR A 6 11.50 -25.22 -27.41
N GLU A 7 10.56 -24.33 -27.76
CA GLU A 7 10.56 -22.93 -27.33
C GLU A 7 10.22 -22.86 -25.84
N PRO A 8 10.61 -21.78 -25.13
CA PRO A 8 9.72 -21.28 -24.09
C PRO A 8 9.31 -19.84 -24.37
N ALA A 9 8.01 -19.66 -24.54
CA ALA A 9 7.33 -18.38 -24.43
C ALA A 9 7.45 -17.86 -22.99
N GLU A 10 7.97 -16.64 -22.87
CA GLU A 10 8.04 -15.87 -21.63
C GLU A 10 6.63 -15.55 -21.13
N LYS A 11 6.18 -16.26 -20.09
CA LYS A 11 4.92 -15.99 -19.40
C LYS A 11 5.14 -14.83 -18.43
N LYS A 12 4.77 -13.62 -18.85
CA LYS A 12 4.63 -12.45 -17.98
C LYS A 12 3.47 -12.69 -17.01
N THR A 13 3.78 -13.10 -15.78
CA THR A 13 2.80 -13.23 -14.69
C THR A 13 2.38 -11.85 -14.25
N THR A 14 1.33 -11.31 -14.87
CA THR A 14 0.58 -10.17 -14.34
C THR A 14 -0.20 -10.66 -13.12
N CYS A 15 0.06 -10.08 -11.95
CA CYS A 15 -0.79 -10.23 -10.77
C CYS A 15 -2.18 -9.73 -11.16
N ALA A 16 -3.14 -10.65 -11.28
CA ALA A 16 -4.49 -10.31 -11.69
C ALA A 16 -5.18 -9.52 -10.56
N THR A 17 -5.37 -8.23 -10.78
CA THR A 17 -6.21 -7.37 -9.94
C THR A 17 -7.67 -7.82 -10.10
N ASP A 18 -8.18 -8.53 -9.11
CA ASP A 18 -9.62 -8.72 -8.96
C ASP A 18 -10.24 -7.39 -8.50
N ARG A 19 -11.21 -6.87 -9.27
CA ARG A 19 -11.61 -5.45 -9.24
C ARG A 19 -12.64 -5.19 -8.11
N VAL A 20 -12.41 -4.14 -7.33
CA VAL A 20 -13.11 -3.83 -6.08
C VAL A 20 -14.38 -3.00 -6.31
N ALA A 21 -15.43 -3.29 -5.53
CA ALA A 21 -16.58 -2.41 -5.35
C ALA A 21 -16.63 -1.94 -3.87
N PHE A 22 -16.62 -0.63 -3.65
CA PHE A 22 -16.92 -0.01 -2.36
C PHE A 22 -18.37 0.51 -2.41
N VAL A 23 -19.13 0.26 -1.35
CA VAL A 23 -20.58 0.51 -1.30
C VAL A 23 -20.89 1.99 -1.52
N GLY A 24 -21.71 2.28 -2.53
CA GLY A 24 -22.33 3.60 -2.74
C GLY A 24 -21.88 4.39 -3.98
N VAL A 25 -20.93 3.90 -4.77
CA VAL A 25 -20.46 4.58 -5.99
C VAL A 25 -20.78 3.72 -7.22
N PRO A 26 -21.40 4.25 -8.28
CA PRO A 26 -21.48 3.54 -9.56
C PRO A 26 -20.07 3.16 -10.01
N VAL A 27 -19.95 2.08 -10.79
CA VAL A 27 -18.68 1.56 -11.33
C VAL A 27 -18.12 2.55 -12.35
N ASP A 28 -17.70 3.72 -11.89
CA ASP A 28 -16.86 4.63 -12.65
C ASP A 28 -15.43 4.10 -12.56
N HIS A 29 -14.78 4.03 -13.71
CA HIS A 29 -13.43 3.53 -13.93
C HIS A 29 -12.36 4.39 -13.22
N LEU A 30 -12.40 4.51 -11.90
CA LEU A 30 -11.32 5.08 -11.12
C LEU A 30 -10.17 4.07 -11.15
N SER A 31 -9.28 4.29 -12.12
CA SER A 31 -8.00 3.62 -12.28
C SER A 31 -7.35 3.44 -10.92
N GLN A 32 -7.08 2.19 -10.53
CA GLN A 32 -6.21 1.92 -9.39
C GLN A 32 -4.91 2.72 -9.62
N PRO A 33 -4.36 3.40 -8.61
CA PRO A 33 -3.16 4.19 -8.82
C PRO A 33 -2.07 3.30 -9.41
N ASP A 34 -1.56 3.64 -10.60
CA ASP A 34 -0.50 2.89 -11.27
C ASP A 34 0.85 3.03 -10.53
N ASN A 35 0.95 4.01 -9.63
CA ASN A 35 2.13 4.31 -8.84
C ASN A 35 1.74 4.85 -7.46
N PHE A 36 2.51 4.50 -6.44
CA PHE A 36 2.43 5.05 -5.10
C PHE A 36 3.49 6.15 -4.93
N ASN A 37 3.04 7.36 -4.65
CA ASN A 37 3.90 8.45 -4.23
C ASN A 37 3.62 8.80 -2.76
N LEU A 38 4.66 8.80 -1.93
CA LEU A 38 4.52 9.00 -0.49
C LEU A 38 4.02 10.41 -0.14
N GLU A 39 4.52 11.46 -0.80
CA GLU A 39 4.10 12.84 -0.57
C GLU A 39 2.61 13.03 -0.91
N GLN A 40 2.17 12.41 -2.02
CA GLN A 40 0.77 12.39 -2.41
C GLN A 40 -0.09 11.66 -1.36
N PHE A 41 0.37 10.53 -0.83
CA PHE A 41 -0.36 9.79 0.21
C PHE A 41 -0.49 10.64 1.49
N GLU A 42 0.61 11.26 1.94
CA GLU A 42 0.64 12.17 3.08
C GLU A 42 -0.32 13.35 2.89
N TYR A 43 -0.43 13.89 1.67
CA TYR A 43 -1.41 14.91 1.35
C TYR A 43 -2.84 14.37 1.41
N GLN A 44 -3.12 13.21 0.80
CA GLN A 44 -4.46 12.63 0.71
C GLN A 44 -5.06 12.28 2.07
N VAL A 45 -4.26 11.81 3.05
CA VAL A 45 -4.77 11.51 4.40
C VAL A 45 -5.27 12.76 5.14
N THR A 46 -4.87 13.96 4.71
CA THR A 46 -5.34 15.23 5.28
C THR A 46 -6.63 15.75 4.61
N GLN A 47 -7.03 15.18 3.46
CA GLN A 47 -8.20 15.64 2.72
C GLN A 47 -9.50 15.14 3.36
N PRO A 48 -10.65 15.78 3.08
CA PRO A 48 -11.95 15.28 3.53
C PRO A 48 -12.32 13.91 2.94
N ASP A 49 -11.91 13.64 1.70
CA ASP A 49 -12.12 12.35 1.04
C ASP A 49 -11.08 11.32 1.50
N THR A 50 -11.48 10.45 2.43
CA THR A 50 -10.61 9.41 2.98
C THR A 50 -10.50 8.17 2.09
N GLU A 51 -11.42 7.99 1.13
CA GLU A 51 -11.45 6.82 0.24
C GLU A 51 -10.23 6.80 -0.68
N SER A 52 -9.86 7.95 -1.23
CA SER A 52 -8.66 8.11 -2.06
C SER A 52 -7.40 7.68 -1.30
N ALA A 53 -7.25 8.10 -0.03
CA ALA A 53 -6.15 7.69 0.83
C ALA A 53 -6.18 6.19 1.16
N ALA A 54 -7.35 5.63 1.46
CA ALA A 54 -7.52 4.21 1.75
C ALA A 54 -7.11 3.32 0.56
N ARG A 55 -7.49 3.71 -0.67
CA ARG A 55 -7.08 3.02 -1.90
C ARG A 55 -5.57 3.07 -2.13
N MET A 56 -4.95 4.22 -1.88
CA MET A 56 -3.48 4.34 -1.95
C MET A 56 -2.78 3.43 -0.93
N LEU A 57 -3.31 3.36 0.30
CA LEU A 57 -2.80 2.46 1.33
C LEU A 57 -2.93 0.99 0.91
N LEU A 58 -4.11 0.57 0.46
CA LEU A 58 -4.32 -0.81 -0.01
C LEU A 58 -3.40 -1.17 -1.18
N PHE A 59 -3.23 -0.26 -2.14
CA PHE A 59 -2.31 -0.44 -3.24
C PHE A 59 -0.87 -0.66 -2.73
N MET A 60 -0.36 0.20 -1.84
CA MET A 60 0.99 0.07 -1.30
C MET A 60 1.19 -1.22 -0.51
N LEU A 61 0.22 -1.61 0.33
CA LEU A 61 0.29 -2.88 1.06
C LEU A 61 0.27 -4.09 0.12
N THR A 62 -0.48 -4.03 -0.97
CA THR A 62 -0.47 -5.06 -2.03
C THR A 62 0.89 -5.13 -2.72
N GLN A 63 1.52 -3.98 -2.98
CA GLN A 63 2.86 -3.96 -3.56
C GLN A 63 3.90 -4.58 -2.63
N LEU A 64 3.81 -4.32 -1.32
CA LEU A 64 4.67 -4.99 -0.34
C LEU A 64 4.43 -6.51 -0.32
N ASP A 65 3.18 -6.94 -0.47
CA ASP A 65 2.84 -8.37 -0.55
C ASP A 65 3.49 -9.06 -1.75
N CYS A 66 3.36 -8.45 -2.93
CA CYS A 66 3.92 -8.96 -4.18
C CYS A 66 5.47 -8.99 -4.18
N HIS A 67 6.10 -8.08 -3.44
CA HIS A 67 7.56 -7.92 -3.40
C HIS A 67 8.18 -8.40 -2.07
N TYR A 68 7.45 -9.18 -1.28
CA TYR A 68 7.92 -9.73 0.01
C TYR A 68 8.54 -8.66 0.94
N GLY A 69 7.91 -7.50 1.02
CA GLY A 69 8.32 -6.39 1.89
C GLY A 69 9.37 -5.45 1.29
N GLN A 70 9.80 -5.69 0.05
CA GLN A 70 10.66 -4.75 -0.68
C GLN A 70 9.81 -3.66 -1.36
N TRP A 71 10.40 -2.47 -1.54
CA TRP A 71 9.78 -1.41 -2.33
C TRP A 71 9.77 -1.82 -3.81
N GLY A 72 8.58 -1.90 -4.41
CA GLY A 72 8.40 -2.22 -5.82
C GLY A 72 8.71 -1.02 -6.75
N PRO A 73 8.73 -1.24 -8.08
CA PRO A 73 8.97 -0.18 -9.06
C PRO A 73 7.87 0.89 -9.09
N GLN A 74 6.71 0.58 -8.50
CA GLN A 74 5.55 1.46 -8.35
C GLN A 74 5.59 2.23 -7.02
N PHE A 75 6.75 2.34 -6.37
CA PHE A 75 6.93 3.12 -5.16
C PHE A 75 7.89 4.29 -5.42
N SER A 76 7.50 5.49 -5.01
CA SER A 76 8.31 6.69 -5.07
C SER A 76 8.16 7.52 -3.79
N ALA A 77 9.27 8.08 -3.34
CA ALA A 77 9.32 8.99 -2.20
C ALA A 77 10.52 9.92 -2.33
N TYR A 78 10.35 11.16 -1.90
CA TYR A 78 11.43 12.13 -1.82
C TYR A 78 12.06 12.12 -0.43
N THR A 79 13.30 11.64 -0.35
CA THR A 79 14.08 11.55 0.91
C THR A 79 15.51 12.07 0.70
N PRO A 80 15.70 13.38 0.55
CA PRO A 80 17.03 13.95 0.32
C PRO A 80 17.93 13.75 1.55
N GLY A 81 19.22 13.51 1.31
CA GLY A 81 20.22 13.40 2.38
C GLY A 81 20.10 12.16 3.27
N THR A 82 19.21 11.21 2.95
CA THR A 82 19.06 9.96 3.70
C THR A 82 19.98 8.88 3.13
N SER A 83 20.78 8.25 3.98
CA SER A 83 21.60 7.10 3.57
C SER A 83 20.72 5.87 3.31
N LEU A 84 21.22 4.92 2.52
CA LEU A 84 20.47 3.70 2.21
C LEU A 84 20.11 2.89 3.47
N GLU A 85 20.99 2.87 4.46
CA GLU A 85 20.76 2.21 5.76
C GLU A 85 19.64 2.88 6.58
N GLY A 86 19.56 4.22 6.53
CA GLY A 86 18.53 5.00 7.23
C GLY A 86 17.20 5.10 6.46
N LEU A 87 17.16 4.65 5.20
CA LEU A 87 16.03 4.89 4.30
C LEU A 87 14.74 4.23 4.81
N ASN A 88 14.80 2.94 5.17
CA ASN A 88 13.61 2.21 5.61
C ASN A 88 12.99 2.79 6.89
N PRO A 89 13.75 3.07 7.98
CA PRO A 89 13.20 3.75 9.15
C PRO A 89 12.54 5.09 8.83
N VAL A 90 13.13 5.90 7.94
CA VAL A 90 12.57 7.20 7.53
C VAL A 90 11.25 7.01 6.77
N LEU A 91 11.24 6.17 5.74
CA LEU A 91 10.04 5.88 4.94
C LEU A 91 8.93 5.27 5.78
N CYS A 92 9.23 4.23 6.57
CA CYS A 92 8.25 3.59 7.43
C CYS A 92 7.70 4.54 8.49
N THR A 93 8.50 5.48 9.01
CA THR A 93 8.02 6.50 9.97
C THR A 93 7.06 7.49 9.32
N ARG A 94 7.37 7.94 8.10
CA ARG A 94 6.46 8.81 7.33
C ARG A 94 5.15 8.11 7.01
N ILE A 95 5.22 6.88 6.51
CA ILE A 95 4.03 6.06 6.20
C ILE A 95 3.22 5.80 7.47
N ALA A 96 3.86 5.38 8.58
CA ALA A 96 3.19 5.14 9.85
C ALA A 96 2.51 6.41 10.39
N GLY A 97 3.12 7.59 10.21
CA GLY A 97 2.51 8.87 10.52
C GLY A 97 1.26 9.14 9.70
N ALA A 98 1.32 8.97 8.37
CA ALA A 98 0.16 9.14 7.49
C ALA A 98 -0.96 8.14 7.79
N VAL A 99 -0.62 6.86 8.06
CA VAL A 99 -1.57 5.84 8.49
C VAL A 99 -2.21 6.22 9.83
N THR A 100 -1.42 6.68 10.80
CA THR A 100 -1.93 7.18 12.08
C THR A 100 -2.94 8.29 11.83
N THR A 101 -2.60 9.28 11.00
CA THR A 101 -3.52 10.36 10.62
C THR A 101 -4.80 9.82 10.02
N LEU A 102 -4.74 8.87 9.07
CA LEU A 102 -5.93 8.31 8.42
C LEU A 102 -6.84 7.55 9.39
N PHE A 103 -6.28 6.67 10.22
CA PHE A 103 -7.07 5.80 11.11
C PHE A 103 -7.57 6.53 12.37
N SER A 104 -6.93 7.63 12.77
CA SER A 104 -7.40 8.46 13.89
C SER A 104 -8.57 9.38 13.51
N ARG A 105 -9.01 9.37 12.25
CA ARG A 105 -10.12 10.19 11.79
C ARG A 105 -11.47 9.62 12.22
N PRO A 106 -12.37 10.44 12.79
CA PRO A 106 -13.69 9.97 13.23
C PRO A 106 -14.63 9.66 12.05
N ASP A 107 -14.39 10.25 10.89
CA ASP A 107 -15.18 10.05 9.65
C ASP A 107 -14.62 8.91 8.77
N PHE A 108 -13.49 8.31 9.15
CA PHE A 108 -12.93 7.20 8.41
C PHE A 108 -13.68 5.91 8.74
N THR A 109 -14.27 5.32 7.70
CA THR A 109 -14.99 4.04 7.79
C THR A 109 -14.47 3.11 6.72
N VAL A 110 -14.46 1.81 7.02
CA VAL A 110 -14.01 0.77 6.10
C VAL A 110 -15.18 -0.15 5.83
N SER A 111 -15.45 -0.46 4.57
CA SER A 111 -16.48 -1.45 4.19
C SER A 111 -16.08 -2.85 4.64
N ASP A 112 -17.05 -3.77 4.79
CA ASP A 112 -16.76 -5.16 5.17
C ASP A 112 -15.74 -5.84 4.22
N GLY A 113 -15.87 -5.59 2.91
CA GLY A 113 -14.92 -6.09 1.92
C GLY A 113 -13.53 -5.46 2.05
N GLY A 114 -13.47 -4.14 2.28
CA GLY A 114 -12.22 -3.43 2.54
C GLY A 114 -11.53 -3.91 3.81
N TYR A 115 -12.30 -4.22 4.85
CA TYR A 115 -11.79 -4.76 6.11
C TYR A 115 -11.13 -6.12 5.90
N VAL A 116 -11.79 -7.05 5.19
CA VAL A 116 -11.21 -8.37 4.88
C VAL A 116 -9.89 -8.23 4.09
N GLN A 117 -9.85 -7.35 3.09
CA GLN A 117 -8.63 -7.08 2.32
C GLN A 117 -7.51 -6.52 3.21
N LEU A 118 -7.82 -5.53 4.05
CA LEU A 118 -6.85 -4.94 4.98
C LEU A 118 -6.34 -5.98 5.98
N MET A 119 -7.21 -6.87 6.48
CA MET A 119 -6.81 -7.95 7.38
C MET A 119 -5.91 -8.97 6.70
N ASN A 120 -6.07 -9.26 5.41
CA ASN A 120 -5.13 -10.12 4.69
C ASN A 120 -3.74 -9.47 4.55
N LEU A 121 -3.69 -8.14 4.51
CA LEU A 121 -2.48 -7.35 4.35
C LEU A 121 -1.90 -6.81 5.68
N HIS A 122 -2.54 -7.10 6.82
CA HIS A 122 -2.20 -6.48 8.11
C HIS A 122 -0.75 -6.73 8.53
N ARG A 123 -0.15 -7.84 8.08
CA ARG A 123 1.26 -8.17 8.34
C ARG A 123 2.22 -7.09 7.85
N TRP A 124 1.90 -6.45 6.73
CA TRP A 124 2.71 -5.37 6.16
C TRP A 124 2.52 -4.07 6.93
N LEU A 125 1.29 -3.80 7.37
CA LEU A 125 1.02 -2.70 8.29
C LEU A 125 1.84 -2.86 9.59
N ALA A 126 1.83 -4.06 10.18
CA ALA A 126 2.62 -4.36 11.37
C ALA A 126 4.13 -4.18 11.14
N LEU A 127 4.65 -4.64 10.00
CA LEU A 127 6.07 -4.45 9.65
C LEU A 127 6.44 -2.97 9.49
N ILE A 128 5.58 -2.17 8.84
CA ILE A 128 5.79 -0.71 8.72
C ILE A 128 5.91 -0.08 10.11
N PHE A 129 4.99 -0.39 11.03
CA PHE A 129 5.06 0.14 12.39
C PHE A 129 6.31 -0.35 13.14
N ALA A 130 6.67 -1.64 13.01
CA ALA A 130 7.84 -2.21 13.68
C ALA A 130 9.17 -1.54 13.28
N VAL A 131 9.32 -1.22 11.99
CA VAL A 131 10.52 -0.55 11.43
C VAL A 131 10.50 0.96 11.70
N SER A 132 9.31 1.56 11.81
CA SER A 132 9.16 2.97 12.14
C SER A 132 9.61 3.33 13.57
N LEU A 133 9.72 4.63 13.84
CA LEU A 133 9.93 5.15 15.20
C LEU A 133 8.72 4.96 16.13
N TYR A 134 7.52 4.65 15.61
CA TYR A 134 6.33 4.36 16.42
C TYR A 134 6.37 2.97 17.07
N ARG A 135 7.07 2.00 16.45
CA ARG A 135 7.18 0.58 16.86
C ARG A 135 5.90 -0.24 16.79
N HIS A 136 4.74 0.33 17.12
CA HIS A 136 3.44 -0.34 17.10
C HIS A 136 2.32 0.67 16.84
N ALA A 137 1.11 0.19 16.61
CA ALA A 137 -0.07 1.00 16.31
C ALA A 137 -1.00 1.25 17.52
N ASP A 138 -0.65 0.80 18.72
CA ASP A 138 -1.51 0.90 19.91
C ASP A 138 -1.93 2.33 20.27
N HIS A 139 -1.22 3.35 19.79
CA HIS A 139 -1.60 4.76 19.99
C HIS A 139 -2.83 5.18 19.17
N ILE A 140 -3.23 4.39 18.17
CA ILE A 140 -4.41 4.67 17.32
C ILE A 140 -5.71 4.20 18.00
N ILE A 141 -5.64 3.16 18.84
CA ILE A 141 -6.81 2.48 19.42
C ILE A 141 -7.24 3.09 20.77
N ARG A 142 -6.43 3.98 21.35
CA ARG A 142 -6.70 4.64 22.64
C ARG A 142 -7.45 5.95 22.46
#